data_AF-A0A2E7MXV5-F1
#
_entry.id   AF-A0A2E7MXV5-F1
#
_cell.length_a   1.000
_cell.length_b   1.000
_cell.length_c   1.000
_cell.angle_alpha   90.00
_cell.angle_beta   90.00
_cell.angle_gamma   90.00
#
_symmetry.space_group_name_H-M   'P 1'
#
loop_
_entity.id
_entity.type
_entity.pdbx_description
1 polymer ?
#
loop_
_entity_poly.entity_id
_entity_poly.type
_entity_poly.pdbx_seq_one_letter_code
_entity_poly.pdbx_strand_id
1 'polypeptide(L)'
;MEFYYLINKILHIVGMASWFGVALAISIILSKNDYKDLDLILDLSTKVEMPASFFIPLTGVLMMIENTNLLQDGWLYLKIAVGLIAIVFTHISRAFLIHKDLKNIYTLQKFTFYRNICLVTLTFVIIIVGYK
;
A
#
# COMPACT_ATOMS: atom_id res chain seq x y z
N MET A 1 10.64 -6.55 -25.18
CA MET A 1 11.21 -6.80 -23.85
C MET A 1 11.52 -5.48 -23.14
N GLU A 2 12.52 -4.68 -23.56
CA GLU A 2 12.90 -3.45 -22.82
C GLU A 2 11.78 -2.41 -22.66
N PHE A 3 11.01 -2.13 -23.72
CA PHE A 3 9.90 -1.18 -23.66
C PHE A 3 8.77 -1.64 -22.73
N TYR A 4 8.49 -2.94 -22.71
CA TYR A 4 7.50 -3.56 -21.81
C TYR A 4 7.94 -3.42 -20.34
N TYR A 5 9.20 -3.72 -20.04
CA TYR A 5 9.76 -3.52 -18.70
C TYR A 5 9.73 -2.06 -18.25
N LEU A 6 10.05 -1.13 -19.15
CA LEU A 6 10.00 0.30 -18.86
C LEU A 6 8.58 0.74 -18.50
N ILE A 7 7.59 0.34 -19.31
CA ILE A 7 6.17 0.64 -19.05
C ILE A 7 5.72 0.07 -17.71
N ASN A 8 6.04 -1.20 -17.43
CA ASN A 8 5.67 -1.83 -16.16
C ASN A 8 6.31 -1.13 -14.96
N LYS A 9 7.58 -0.73 -15.08
CA LYS A 9 8.28 0.01 -14.03
C LYS A 9 7.65 1.38 -13.79
N ILE A 10 7.27 2.10 -14.85
CA ILE A 10 6.56 3.39 -14.72
C ILE A 10 5.19 3.20 -14.09
N LEU A 11 4.40 2.23 -14.55
CA LEU A 11 3.09 1.90 -13.99
C LEU A 11 3.18 1.53 -12.51
N HIS A 12 4.18 0.74 -12.14
CA HIS A 12 4.45 0.38 -10.75
C HIS A 12 4.77 1.63 -9.92
N ILE A 13 5.71 2.46 -10.35
CA ILE A 13 6.11 3.67 -9.62
C ILE A 13 4.92 4.63 -9.46
N VAL A 14 4.15 4.88 -10.52
CA VAL A 14 2.98 5.76 -10.48
C VAL A 14 1.91 5.21 -9.54
N GLY A 15 1.63 3.90 -9.62
CA GLY A 15 0.67 3.23 -8.75
C GLY A 15 1.07 3.31 -7.27
N MET A 16 2.33 2.99 -6.96
CA MET A 16 2.84 3.04 -5.58
C MET A 16 2.93 4.48 -5.05
N ALA A 17 3.33 5.46 -5.87
CA ALA A 17 3.41 6.85 -5.47
C ALA A 17 2.03 7.44 -5.15
N SER A 18 1.02 7.13 -5.98
CA SER A 18 -0.38 7.52 -5.74
C SER A 18 -0.87 6.97 -4.40
N TRP A 19 -0.63 5.70 -4.13
CA TRP A 19 -1.04 5.07 -2.88
C TRP A 19 -0.28 5.61 -1.67
N PHE A 20 1.04 5.72 -1.75
CA PHE A 20 1.85 6.32 -0.70
C PHE A 20 1.37 7.74 -0.37
N GLY A 21 1.08 8.55 -1.39
CA GLY A 21 0.54 9.90 -1.22
C GLY A 21 -0.78 9.93 -0.45
N VAL A 22 -1.70 8.99 -0.72
CA VAL A 22 -2.99 8.90 -0.01
C VAL A 22 -2.81 8.41 1.42
N ALA A 23 -1.97 7.41 1.62
CA ALA A 23 -1.66 6.90 2.97
C ALA A 23 -1.03 8.01 3.84
N LEU A 24 -0.16 8.83 3.25
CA LEU A 24 0.47 9.98 3.88
C LEU A 24 -0.54 11.11 4.13
N ALA A 25 -1.40 11.44 3.15
CA ALA A 25 -2.44 12.45 3.29
C ALA A 25 -3.39 12.14 4.46
N ILE A 26 -3.84 10.89 4.57
CA ILE A 26 -4.67 10.44 5.70
C ILE A 26 -3.93 10.60 7.04
N SER A 27 -2.63 10.28 7.07
CA SER A 27 -1.82 10.44 8.29
C SER A 27 -1.66 11.92 8.69
N ILE A 28 -1.49 12.82 7.70
CA ILE A 28 -1.45 14.27 7.93
C ILE A 28 -2.79 14.79 8.43
N ILE A 29 -3.90 14.43 7.80
CA ILE A 29 -5.25 14.86 8.20
C ILE A 29 -5.51 14.43 9.64
N LEU A 30 -5.22 13.17 9.96
CA LEU A 30 -5.41 12.63 11.31
C LEU A 30 -4.52 13.34 12.35
N SER A 31 -3.31 13.78 11.99
CA SER A 31 -2.41 14.50 12.90
C SER A 31 -2.99 15.84 13.41
N LYS A 32 -3.98 16.40 12.69
CA LYS A 32 -4.65 17.64 13.08
C LYS A 32 -5.68 17.45 14.21
N ASN A 33 -5.97 16.20 14.61
CA ASN A 33 -6.96 15.84 15.64
C ASN A 33 -8.37 16.44 15.41
N ASP A 34 -8.73 16.79 14.16
CA ASP A 34 -10.08 17.22 13.83
C ASP A 34 -10.91 16.02 13.38
N TYR A 35 -11.81 15.57 14.26
CA TYR A 35 -12.68 14.41 14.02
C TYR A 35 -13.78 14.68 12.98
N LYS A 36 -13.95 15.91 12.51
CA LYS A 36 -14.86 16.24 11.39
C LYS A 36 -14.38 15.64 10.07
N ASP A 37 -13.08 15.35 9.96
CA ASP A 37 -12.46 14.82 8.75
C ASP A 37 -12.49 13.29 8.68
N LEU A 38 -13.14 12.60 9.63
CA LEU A 38 -13.23 11.13 9.64
C LEU A 38 -13.93 10.58 8.39
N ASP A 39 -15.01 11.23 7.94
CA ASP A 39 -15.73 10.84 6.73
C ASP A 39 -14.85 11.01 5.48
N LEU A 40 -14.05 12.08 5.45
CA LEU A 40 -13.07 12.32 4.38
C LEU A 40 -11.98 11.24 4.38
N ILE A 41 -11.46 10.88 5.56
CA ILE A 41 -10.46 9.82 5.70
C ILE A 41 -11.04 8.47 5.22
N LEU A 42 -12.29 8.18 5.54
CA LEU A 42 -12.99 6.97 5.10
C LEU A 42 -13.21 6.94 3.58
N ASP A 43 -13.66 8.05 3.00
CA ASP A 43 -13.85 8.16 1.54
C ASP A 43 -12.51 7.99 0.79
N LEU A 44 -11.46 8.70 1.22
CA LEU A 44 -10.12 8.58 0.65
C LEU A 44 -9.56 7.16 0.77
N SER A 45 -9.72 6.54 1.95
CA SER A 45 -9.24 5.17 2.15
C SER A 45 -9.99 4.16 1.29
N THR A 46 -11.28 4.36 1.06
CA THR A 46 -12.12 3.42 0.28
C THR A 46 -11.85 3.55 -1.21
N LYS A 47 -11.71 4.77 -1.74
CA LYS A 47 -11.43 5.01 -3.17
C LYS A 47 -10.08 4.45 -3.62
N VAL A 48 -9.11 4.41 -2.72
CA VAL A 48 -7.73 4.05 -3.07
C VAL A 48 -7.41 2.59 -2.77
N GLU A 49 -8.14 1.94 -1.84
CA GLU A 49 -7.95 0.53 -1.48
C GLU A 49 -8.12 -0.44 -2.66
N MET A 50 -9.16 -0.27 -3.48
CA MET A 50 -9.42 -1.20 -4.58
C MET A 50 -8.38 -1.10 -5.70
N PRO A 51 -7.98 0.10 -6.17
CA PRO A 51 -6.84 0.24 -7.08
C PRO A 51 -5.54 -0.29 -6.46
N ALA A 52 -5.28 0.01 -5.20
CA ALA A 52 -4.08 -0.38 -4.46
C ALA A 52 -3.90 -1.90 -4.34
N SER A 53 -4.94 -2.58 -3.83
CA SER A 53 -4.95 -4.04 -3.63
C SER A 53 -4.82 -4.82 -4.94
N PHE A 54 -5.27 -4.24 -6.06
CA PHE A 54 -5.07 -4.80 -7.39
C PHE A 54 -3.67 -4.48 -7.97
N PHE A 55 -3.19 -3.25 -7.84
CA PHE A 55 -1.94 -2.80 -8.46
C PHE A 55 -0.67 -3.39 -7.84
N ILE A 56 -0.63 -3.69 -6.53
CA ILE A 56 0.56 -4.31 -5.90
C ILE A 56 0.86 -5.68 -6.52
N PRO A 57 -0.08 -6.63 -6.53
CA PRO A 57 0.17 -7.93 -7.14
C PRO A 57 0.37 -7.79 -8.65
N LEU A 58 -0.38 -6.92 -9.32
CA LEU A 58 -0.26 -6.80 -10.77
C LEU A 58 1.11 -6.25 -11.19
N THR A 59 1.52 -5.09 -10.68
CA THR A 59 2.71 -4.37 -11.16
C THR A 59 3.99 -4.71 -10.42
N GLY A 60 3.91 -5.10 -9.14
CA GLY A 60 5.08 -5.43 -8.32
C GLY A 60 5.43 -6.93 -8.30
N VAL A 61 4.52 -7.79 -8.75
CA VAL A 61 4.67 -9.25 -8.69
C VAL A 61 4.42 -9.90 -10.05
N LEU A 62 3.22 -9.78 -10.62
CA LEU A 62 2.77 -10.59 -11.75
C LEU A 62 3.31 -10.11 -13.09
N MET A 63 3.33 -8.80 -13.34
CA MET A 63 3.85 -8.19 -14.58
C MET A 63 5.38 -8.21 -14.65
N MET A 64 6.07 -8.61 -13.58
CA MET A 64 7.52 -8.88 -13.62
C MET A 64 7.84 -10.34 -13.99
N ILE A 65 6.87 -11.26 -13.90
CA ILE A 65 7.07 -12.68 -14.22
C ILE A 65 6.91 -12.85 -15.73
N GLU A 66 7.96 -12.55 -16.49
CA GLU A 66 8.01 -12.85 -17.93
C GLU A 66 8.31 -14.33 -18.22
N ASN A 67 8.94 -15.04 -17.27
CA ASN A 67 9.33 -16.44 -17.42
C ASN A 67 9.03 -17.21 -16.13
N THR A 68 8.35 -18.36 -16.23
CA THR A 68 8.01 -19.21 -15.08
C THR A 68 9.24 -19.70 -14.33
N ASN A 69 10.42 -19.73 -14.95
CA ASN A 69 11.68 -20.04 -14.27
C ASN A 69 12.05 -18.99 -13.20
N LEU A 70 11.63 -17.74 -13.35
CA LEU A 70 11.84 -16.68 -12.34
C LEU A 70 11.01 -16.91 -11.07
N LEU A 71 9.99 -17.78 -11.12
CA LEU A 71 9.29 -18.20 -9.91
C LEU A 71 10.21 -18.96 -8.96
N GLN A 72 11.32 -19.53 -9.42
CA GLN A 72 12.29 -20.21 -8.57
C GLN A 72 13.29 -19.24 -7.92
N ASP A 73 13.22 -17.94 -8.25
CA ASP A 73 14.09 -16.91 -7.68
C ASP A 73 13.57 -16.48 -6.30
N GLY A 74 14.41 -16.67 -5.28
CA GLY A 74 14.17 -16.19 -3.92
C GLY A 74 13.86 -14.69 -3.84
N TRP A 75 14.40 -13.90 -4.76
CA TRP A 75 14.18 -12.47 -4.84
C TRP A 75 12.73 -12.12 -5.21
N LEU A 76 12.12 -12.91 -6.10
CA LEU A 76 10.71 -12.74 -6.46
C LEU A 76 9.81 -13.09 -5.26
N TYR A 77 10.07 -14.19 -4.56
CA TYR A 77 9.29 -14.57 -3.38
C TYR A 77 9.33 -13.49 -2.29
N LEU A 78 10.49 -12.86 -2.08
CA LEU A 78 10.63 -11.75 -1.15
C LEU A 78 9.78 -10.54 -1.57
N LYS A 79 9.82 -10.15 -2.85
CA LYS A 79 8.98 -9.08 -3.42
C LYS A 79 7.48 -9.36 -3.20
N ILE A 80 7.06 -10.60 -3.43
CA ILE A 80 5.68 -11.06 -3.19
C ILE A 80 5.31 -10.93 -1.72
N ALA A 81 6.14 -11.46 -0.83
CA ALA A 81 5.89 -11.46 0.60
C ALA A 81 5.73 -10.03 1.14
N VAL A 82 6.63 -9.12 0.78
CA VAL A 82 6.57 -7.71 1.19
C VAL A 82 5.31 -7.02 0.63
N GLY A 83 4.96 -7.30 -0.63
CA GLY A 83 3.72 -6.80 -1.24
C GLY A 83 2.45 -7.26 -0.50
N LEU A 84 2.38 -8.55 -0.16
CA LEU A 84 1.25 -9.11 0.61
C LEU A 84 1.17 -8.50 2.02
N ILE A 85 2.31 -8.29 2.69
CA ILE A 85 2.36 -7.63 3.99
C ILE A 85 1.78 -6.21 3.90
N ALA A 86 2.13 -5.44 2.87
CA ALA A 86 1.59 -4.09 2.66
C ALA A 86 0.06 -4.10 2.49
N ILE A 87 -0.46 -5.06 1.73
CA ILE A 87 -1.90 -5.26 1.52
C ILE A 87 -2.62 -5.56 2.85
N VAL A 88 -2.10 -6.52 3.62
CA VAL A 88 -2.67 -6.92 4.92
C VAL A 88 -2.78 -5.72 5.87
N PHE A 89 -1.70 -4.96 6.06
CA PHE A 89 -1.71 -3.82 6.97
C PHE A 89 -2.65 -2.69 6.50
N THR A 90 -2.84 -2.55 5.20
CA THR A 90 -3.81 -1.60 4.63
C THR A 90 -5.24 -2.00 4.99
N HIS A 91 -5.60 -3.27 4.79
CA HIS A 91 -6.93 -3.76 5.14
C HIS A 91 -7.19 -3.72 6.65
N ILE A 92 -6.19 -4.04 7.48
CA ILE A 92 -6.32 -3.94 8.94
C ILE A 92 -6.54 -2.48 9.36
N SER A 93 -5.74 -1.55 8.84
CA SER A 93 -5.91 -0.11 9.10
C SER A 93 -7.32 0.34 8.73
N ARG A 94 -7.84 -0.04 7.55
CA ARG A 94 -9.21 0.30 7.16
C ARG A 94 -10.29 -0.40 8.01
N ALA A 95 -10.09 -1.65 8.41
CA ALA A 95 -11.05 -2.33 9.26
C ALA A 95 -11.24 -1.60 10.60
N PHE A 96 -10.17 -1.00 11.14
CA PHE A 96 -10.27 -0.10 12.30
C PHE A 96 -11.03 1.19 11.98
N LEU A 97 -10.91 1.70 10.76
CA LEU A 97 -11.63 2.89 10.30
C LEU A 97 -13.15 2.67 10.16
N ILE A 98 -13.55 1.50 9.69
CA ILE A 98 -14.97 1.18 9.39
C ILE A 98 -15.69 0.61 10.62
N HIS A 99 -15.03 -0.29 11.34
CA HIS A 99 -15.70 -1.11 12.35
C HIS A 99 -15.40 -0.69 13.79
N LYS A 100 -14.60 0.35 14.00
CA LYS A 100 -14.23 0.79 15.36
C LYS A 100 -14.35 2.30 15.51
N ASP A 101 -14.67 2.70 16.73
CA ASP A 101 -14.76 4.11 17.07
C ASP A 101 -13.36 4.71 17.27
N LEU A 102 -12.97 5.58 16.34
CA LEU A 102 -11.70 6.31 16.36
C LEU A 102 -11.68 7.47 17.36
N LYS A 103 -12.82 7.83 17.96
CA LYS A 103 -12.85 8.75 19.11
C LYS A 103 -12.23 8.13 20.35
N ASN A 104 -12.15 6.80 20.41
CA ASN A 104 -11.39 6.10 21.44
C ASN A 104 -9.88 6.19 21.11
N ILE A 105 -9.12 6.81 22.03
CA ILE A 105 -7.68 7.01 21.92
C ILE A 105 -6.92 5.70 21.65
N TYR A 106 -7.34 4.58 22.26
CA TYR A 106 -6.69 3.28 22.07
C TYR A 106 -6.92 2.73 20.65
N THR A 107 -8.13 2.90 20.12
CA THR A 107 -8.45 2.52 18.74
C THR A 107 -7.68 3.38 17.75
N LEU A 108 -7.62 4.69 17.99
CA LEU A 108 -6.88 5.65 17.17
C LEU A 108 -5.40 5.29 17.11
N GLN A 109 -4.76 5.03 18.25
CA GLN A 109 -3.35 4.62 18.31
C GLN A 109 -3.08 3.35 17.49
N LYS A 110 -3.96 2.35 17.59
CA LYS A 110 -3.83 1.12 16.78
C LYS A 110 -4.02 1.39 15.29
N PHE A 111 -5.01 2.20 14.93
CA PHE A 111 -5.22 2.61 13.54
C PHE A 111 -3.96 3.28 12.96
N THR A 112 -3.42 4.28 13.66
CA THR A 112 -2.21 5.00 13.27
C THR A 112 -1.00 4.07 13.20
N PHE A 113 -0.86 3.13 14.13
CA PHE A 113 0.21 2.14 14.11
C PHE A 113 0.18 1.28 12.84
N TYR A 114 -0.97 0.67 12.52
CA TYR A 114 -1.13 -0.12 11.29
C TYR A 114 -0.91 0.71 10.03
N ARG A 115 -1.32 1.99 10.06
CA ARG A 115 -1.11 2.92 8.95
C ARG A 115 0.37 3.23 8.73
N ASN A 116 1.12 3.46 9.80
CA ASN A 116 2.55 3.71 9.73
C ASN A 116 3.32 2.48 9.25
N ILE A 117 2.93 1.27 9.68
CA ILE A 117 3.50 0.03 9.14
C ILE A 117 3.21 -0.11 7.64
N CYS A 118 1.97 0.18 7.21
CA CYS A 118 1.61 0.21 5.79
C CYS A 118 2.53 1.17 5.01
N LEU A 119 2.73 2.40 5.49
CA LEU A 119 3.63 3.39 4.87
C LEU A 119 5.07 2.87 4.75
N VAL A 120 5.63 2.32 5.84
CA VAL A 120 6.98 1.76 5.84
C VAL A 120 7.10 0.60 4.85
N THR A 121 6.11 -0.30 4.83
CA THR A 121 6.12 -1.45 3.93
C THR A 121 6.00 -1.01 2.47
N LEU A 122 5.15 -0.02 2.17
CA LEU A 122 5.04 0.57 0.83
C LEU A 122 6.38 1.21 0.37
N THR A 123 7.08 1.90 1.27
CA THR A 123 8.43 2.41 0.96
C THR A 123 9.39 1.27 0.59
N PHE A 124 9.37 0.16 1.32
CA PHE A 124 10.16 -1.02 0.95
C PHE A 124 9.76 -1.60 -0.41
N VAL A 125 8.46 -1.72 -0.70
CA VAL A 125 7.98 -2.18 -2.02
C VAL A 125 8.54 -1.30 -3.14
N ILE A 126 8.45 0.03 -3.00
CA ILE A 126 8.95 0.99 -3.99
C ILE A 126 10.45 0.79 -4.24
N ILE A 127 11.25 0.60 -3.18
CA ILE A 127 12.70 0.42 -3.28
C ILE A 127 13.03 -0.93 -3.92
N ILE A 128 12.43 -2.02 -3.42
CA ILE A 128 12.79 -3.40 -3.79
C ILE A 128 12.33 -3.71 -5.21
N VAL A 129 11.13 -3.27 -5.62
CA VAL A 129 10.63 -3.50 -6.99
C VAL A 129 11.42 -2.66 -8.02
N GLY A 130 11.88 -1.47 -7.62
CA GLY A 130 12.74 -0.63 -8.45
C GLY A 130 14.15 -1.19 -8.68
N TYR A 131 14.58 -2.12 -7.81
CA TYR A 131 15.88 -2.78 -7.83
C TYR A 131 15.85 -4.05 -8.70
N LYS A 132 16.83 -4.19 -9.59
CA LYS A 132 17.01 -5.37 -10.44
C LYS A 132 17.29 -6.57 -9.56
#